data_AF-A0A520HAI1-F1
#
_entry.id   AF-A0A520HAI1-F1
#
_cell.length_a   1.000
_cell.length_b   1.000
_cell.length_c   1.000
_cell.angle_alpha   90.00
_cell.angle_beta   90.00
_cell.angle_gamma   90.00
#
_symmetry.space_group_name_H-M   'P 1'
#
loop_
_entity.id
_entity.type
_entity.pdbx_description
1 polymer ?
#
loop_
_entity_poly.entity_id
_entity_poly.type
_entity_poly.pdbx_seq_one_letter_code
_entity_poly.pdbx_strand_id
1 'polypeptide(L)'
;IARDPHHGRIDLDLLALDAFSSDSVPMHLMTREAFATYARVLSRDGLLLVHVSNRFIDLNPVVAAAAAEGGWTAMQLRYRPSTLDEADRATRSDWIAMSRNPAAIAALKAQDPNWAPLIGRPGFTVWTDDYSTILPLLKR
;
A
#
# COMPACT_ATOMS: atom_id res chain seq x y z
N ILE A 1 -31.86 -11.24 -28.91
CA ILE A 1 -31.17 -10.16 -28.18
C ILE A 1 -30.27 -10.84 -27.16
N ALA A 2 -29.01 -11.10 -27.55
CA ALA A 2 -28.01 -11.63 -26.63
C ALA A 2 -27.60 -10.50 -25.69
N ARG A 3 -27.66 -10.76 -24.38
CA ARG A 3 -27.14 -9.83 -23.37
C ARG A 3 -25.62 -9.87 -23.44
N ASP A 4 -25.02 -8.72 -23.71
CA ASP A 4 -23.58 -8.49 -23.59
C ASP A 4 -23.13 -8.78 -22.13
N PRO A 5 -22.18 -9.70 -21.89
CA PRO A 5 -21.75 -10.06 -20.54
C PRO A 5 -20.83 -9.02 -19.88
N HIS A 6 -20.46 -7.93 -20.56
CA HIS A 6 -19.67 -6.85 -19.97
C HIS A 6 -20.57 -5.75 -19.41
N HIS A 7 -21.23 -6.01 -18.27
CA HIS A 7 -21.44 -4.92 -17.32
C HIS A 7 -20.04 -4.48 -16.88
N GLY A 8 -19.54 -3.40 -17.49
CA GLY A 8 -18.14 -2.98 -17.43
C GLY A 8 -17.63 -2.82 -16.00
N ARG A 9 -16.86 -3.81 -15.52
CA ARG A 9 -15.93 -3.59 -14.41
C ARG A 9 -14.89 -2.60 -14.90
N ILE A 10 -14.90 -1.40 -14.34
CA ILE A 10 -13.74 -0.51 -14.44
C ILE A 10 -12.71 -1.08 -13.46
N ASP A 11 -11.80 -1.88 -13.99
CA ASP A 11 -10.64 -2.33 -13.24
C ASP A 11 -9.56 -1.23 -13.34
N LEU A 12 -9.03 -0.80 -12.19
CA LEU A 12 -8.08 0.29 -12.06
C LEU A 12 -6.65 -0.19 -12.32
N ASP A 13 -5.88 0.53 -13.12
CA ASP A 13 -4.44 0.27 -13.26
C ASP A 13 -3.62 0.84 -12.09
N LEU A 14 -4.18 1.83 -11.40
CA LEU A 14 -3.59 2.43 -10.21
C LEU A 14 -4.67 2.82 -9.20
N LEU A 15 -4.47 2.42 -7.95
CA LEU A 15 -5.24 2.87 -6.80
C LEU A 15 -4.27 3.41 -5.76
N ALA A 16 -4.39 4.68 -5.38
CA ALA A 16 -3.57 5.31 -4.36
C ALA A 16 -4.40 5.64 -3.12
N LEU A 17 -3.92 5.21 -1.94
CA LEU A 17 -4.52 5.45 -0.65
C LEU A 17 -3.68 6.47 0.13
N ASP A 18 -4.21 7.67 0.31
CA ASP A 18 -3.61 8.74 1.12
C ASP A 18 -4.55 9.16 2.25
N ALA A 19 -4.81 8.23 3.16
CA ALA A 19 -5.67 8.44 4.32
C ALA A 19 -4.95 8.24 5.65
N PHE A 20 -3.65 7.87 5.63
CA PHE A 20 -2.93 7.40 6.82
C PHE A 20 -1.86 8.39 7.32
N SER A 21 -1.76 9.55 6.68
CA SER A 21 -0.83 10.63 7.01
C SER A 21 -1.29 11.52 8.19
N SER A 22 -2.54 11.36 8.61
CA SER A 22 -3.17 12.09 9.72
C SER A 22 -2.93 11.44 11.10
N ASP A 23 -3.25 12.19 12.16
CA ASP A 23 -3.17 11.75 13.57
C ASP A 23 -4.22 10.66 13.89
N SER A 24 -5.28 10.55 13.09
CA SER A 24 -6.25 9.45 13.15
C SER A 24 -6.01 8.50 11.97
N VAL A 25 -5.49 7.31 12.28
CA VAL A 25 -5.30 6.26 11.28
C VAL A 25 -6.60 5.47 11.13
N PRO A 26 -7.26 5.47 9.96
CA PRO A 26 -8.47 4.68 9.73
C PRO A 26 -8.10 3.19 9.62
N MET A 27 -8.00 2.51 10.77
CA MET A 27 -7.54 1.11 10.85
C MET A 27 -8.32 0.15 9.94
N HIS A 28 -9.63 0.37 9.81
CA HIS A 28 -10.53 -0.43 8.99
C HIS A 28 -10.21 -0.39 7.48
N LEU A 29 -9.37 0.55 7.02
CA LEU A 29 -8.88 0.60 5.64
C LEU A 29 -7.58 -0.20 5.42
N MET A 30 -7.02 -0.79 6.47
CA MET A 30 -5.78 -1.58 6.43
C MET A 30 -5.96 -3.03 6.90
N THR A 31 -7.20 -3.50 6.92
CA THR A 31 -7.53 -4.89 7.24
C THR A 31 -7.34 -5.78 6.03
N ARG A 32 -7.16 -7.08 6.25
CA ARG A 32 -7.15 -8.09 5.17
C ARG A 32 -8.36 -7.92 4.25
N GLU A 33 -9.54 -7.68 4.81
CA GLU A 33 -10.80 -7.51 4.08
C GLU A 33 -10.78 -6.24 3.19
N ALA A 34 -10.21 -5.15 3.70
CA ALA A 34 -9.97 -3.94 2.91
C ALA A 34 -9.00 -4.19 1.75
N PHE A 35 -7.86 -4.83 2.01
CA PHE A 35 -6.90 -5.20 0.96
C PHE A 35 -7.48 -6.16 -0.08
N ALA A 36 -8.31 -7.12 0.33
CA ALA A 36 -9.05 -7.99 -0.58
C ALA A 36 -10.04 -7.19 -1.44
N THR A 37 -10.65 -6.14 -0.89
CA THR A 37 -11.52 -5.23 -1.65
C THR A 37 -10.73 -4.43 -2.67
N TYR A 38 -9.56 -3.90 -2.32
CA TYR A 38 -8.68 -3.20 -3.27
C TYR A 38 -8.23 -4.12 -4.41
N ALA A 39 -7.90 -5.39 -4.12
CA ALA A 39 -7.57 -6.38 -5.14
C ALA A 39 -8.68 -6.60 -6.17
N ARG A 40 -9.95 -6.54 -5.73
CA ARG A 40 -11.10 -6.77 -6.63
C ARG A 40 -11.32 -5.64 -7.62
N VAL A 41 -10.90 -4.43 -7.31
CA VAL A 41 -11.10 -3.27 -8.19
C VAL A 41 -9.88 -2.94 -9.02
N LEU A 42 -8.74 -3.59 -8.77
CA LEU A 42 -7.52 -3.44 -9.57
C LEU A 42 -7.53 -4.38 -10.78
N SER A 43 -6.93 -3.91 -11.87
CA SER A 43 -6.61 -4.73 -13.02
C SER A 43 -5.55 -5.77 -12.65
N ARG A 44 -5.37 -6.80 -13.49
CA ARG A 44 -4.40 -7.88 -13.25
C ARG A 44 -2.98 -7.35 -13.02
N ASP A 45 -2.62 -6.28 -13.73
CA ASP A 45 -1.29 -5.67 -13.70
C ASP A 45 -1.28 -4.37 -12.89
N GLY A 46 -2.40 -4.05 -12.23
CA GLY A 46 -2.59 -2.82 -11.48
C GLY A 46 -1.72 -2.73 -10.22
N LEU A 47 -1.47 -1.49 -9.80
CA LEU A 47 -0.70 -1.14 -8.61
C LEU A 47 -1.60 -0.54 -7.54
N LEU A 48 -1.46 -1.04 -6.32
CA LEU A 48 -1.94 -0.38 -5.11
C LEU A 48 -0.78 0.42 -4.51
N LEU A 49 -0.95 1.74 -4.36
CA LEU A 49 -0.04 2.60 -3.62
C LEU A 49 -0.67 2.95 -2.27
N VAL A 50 0.09 2.76 -1.20
CA VAL A 50 -0.33 3.09 0.16
C VAL A 50 0.64 4.11 0.74
N HIS A 51 0.16 5.31 1.02
CA HIS A 51 0.93 6.33 1.73
C HIS A 51 0.96 5.99 3.21
N VAL A 52 2.14 5.72 3.78
CA VAL A 52 2.31 5.26 5.17
C VAL A 52 3.10 6.24 6.03
N SER A 53 3.24 7.48 5.57
CA SER A 53 3.94 8.55 6.31
C SER A 53 3.15 8.99 7.52
N ASN A 54 3.34 8.30 8.65
CA ASN A 54 2.71 8.68 9.90
C ASN A 54 3.77 9.09 10.95
N ARG A 55 3.51 10.19 11.67
CA ARG A 55 4.43 10.72 12.68
C ARG A 55 4.59 9.79 13.88
N PHE A 56 3.53 9.08 14.26
CA PHE A 56 3.46 8.35 15.52
C PHE A 56 3.45 6.84 15.35
N ILE A 57 3.01 6.35 14.19
CA ILE A 57 2.73 4.93 13.96
C ILE A 57 3.62 4.40 12.84
N ASP A 58 4.24 3.26 13.04
CA ASP A 58 4.92 2.49 11.99
C ASP A 58 3.91 1.54 11.32
N LEU A 59 3.43 1.91 10.14
CA LEU A 59 2.41 1.13 9.41
C LEU A 59 3.00 0.04 8.50
N ASN A 60 4.33 0.02 8.33
CA ASN A 60 4.98 -0.99 7.47
C ASN A 60 4.65 -2.43 7.88
N PRO A 61 4.63 -2.81 9.18
CA PRO A 61 4.28 -4.17 9.59
C PRO A 61 2.85 -4.58 9.22
N VAL A 62 1.90 -3.63 9.27
CA VAL A 62 0.49 -3.88 8.91
C VAL A 62 0.38 -4.21 7.43
N VAL A 63 0.93 -3.35 6.60
CA VAL A 63 0.90 -3.52 5.15
C VAL A 63 1.70 -4.75 4.73
N ALA A 64 2.83 -5.04 5.37
CA ALA A 64 3.62 -6.24 5.09
C ALA A 64 2.86 -7.53 5.44
N ALA A 65 2.16 -7.57 6.58
CA ALA A 65 1.36 -8.73 6.96
C ALA A 65 0.18 -8.94 5.99
N ALA A 66 -0.54 -7.87 5.64
CA ALA A 66 -1.61 -7.93 4.66
C ALA A 66 -1.11 -8.33 3.26
N ALA A 67 0.10 -7.87 2.88
CA ALA A 67 0.75 -8.27 1.63
C ALA A 67 1.04 -9.77 1.60
N ALA A 68 1.67 -10.29 2.66
CA ALA A 68 2.04 -11.70 2.76
C ALA A 68 0.83 -12.63 2.72
N GLU A 69 -0.24 -12.31 3.47
CA GLU A 69 -1.46 -13.13 3.50
C GLU A 69 -2.28 -12.99 2.21
N GLY A 70 -2.32 -11.78 1.62
CA GLY A 70 -3.10 -11.48 0.43
C GLY A 70 -2.44 -11.88 -0.90
N GLY A 71 -1.25 -12.49 -0.88
CA GLY A 71 -0.52 -12.89 -2.08
C GLY A 71 0.01 -11.72 -2.91
N TRP A 72 0.40 -10.63 -2.25
CA TRP A 72 0.95 -9.44 -2.88
C TRP A 72 2.47 -9.47 -2.88
N THR A 73 3.08 -8.98 -3.96
CA THR A 73 4.46 -8.52 -3.93
C THR A 73 4.46 -7.05 -3.54
N ALA A 74 5.29 -6.66 -2.56
CA ALA A 74 5.31 -5.31 -2.01
C ALA A 74 6.73 -4.71 -1.98
N MET A 75 6.84 -3.43 -2.38
CA MET A 75 8.05 -2.63 -2.30
C MET A 75 7.75 -1.33 -1.55
N GLN A 76 8.73 -0.82 -0.81
CA GLN A 76 8.70 0.48 -0.13
C GLN A 76 9.59 1.48 -0.85
N LEU A 77 9.08 2.71 -1.00
CA LEU A 77 9.84 3.89 -1.38
C LEU A 77 9.85 4.86 -0.20
N ARG A 78 11.03 5.31 0.21
CA ARG A 78 11.20 6.41 1.17
C ARG A 78 11.62 7.65 0.39
N TYR A 79 10.65 8.43 -0.06
CA TYR A 79 10.90 9.66 -0.79
C TYR A 79 11.45 10.73 0.15
N ARG A 80 12.63 11.23 -0.17
CA ARG A 80 13.31 12.31 0.55
C ARG A 80 13.62 13.38 -0.49
N PRO A 81 12.88 14.51 -0.48
CA PRO A 81 13.05 15.55 -1.49
C PRO A 81 14.45 16.15 -1.42
N SER A 82 15.00 16.51 -2.58
CA SER A 82 16.19 17.34 -2.69
C SER A 82 15.88 18.80 -2.33
N THR A 83 16.90 19.65 -2.22
CA THR A 83 16.69 21.09 -1.96
C THR A 83 15.91 21.78 -3.08
N LEU A 84 16.01 21.30 -4.31
CA LEU A 84 15.22 21.77 -5.45
C LEU A 84 13.76 21.33 -5.32
N ASP A 85 13.51 20.07 -4.94
CA ASP A 85 12.14 19.55 -4.75
C ASP A 85 11.42 20.25 -3.57
N GLU A 86 12.15 20.57 -2.50
CA GLU A 86 11.61 21.33 -1.37
C GLU A 86 11.19 22.75 -1.78
N ALA A 87 11.90 23.38 -2.73
CA ALA A 87 11.51 24.67 -3.29
C ALA A 87 10.17 24.59 -4.05
N ASP A 88 9.87 23.42 -4.64
CA ASP A 88 8.59 23.08 -5.25
C ASP A 88 7.55 22.52 -4.26
N ARG A 89 7.81 22.68 -2.95
CA ARG A 89 6.94 22.26 -1.83
C ARG A 89 6.77 20.75 -1.67
N ALA A 90 7.66 19.94 -2.24
CA ALA A 90 7.67 18.51 -1.98
C ALA A 90 8.03 18.22 -0.51
N THR A 91 7.38 17.22 0.09
CA THR A 91 7.63 16.81 1.47
C THR A 91 8.06 15.35 1.55
N ARG A 92 8.68 14.98 2.68
CA ARG A 92 9.11 13.60 2.92
C ARG A 92 7.91 12.68 2.99
N SER A 93 7.94 11.59 2.23
CA SER A 93 6.88 10.60 2.25
C SER A 93 7.41 9.17 2.13
N ASP A 94 6.78 8.24 2.82
CA ASP A 94 7.01 6.80 2.73
C ASP A 94 5.78 6.17 2.04
N TRP A 95 6.02 5.50 0.92
CA TRP A 95 5.01 4.84 0.11
C TRP A 95 5.29 3.35 0.02
N ILE A 96 4.24 2.55 -0.07
CA ILE A 96 4.32 1.13 -0.37
C ILE A 96 3.55 0.87 -1.65
N ALA A 97 4.21 0.24 -2.62
CA ALA A 97 3.59 -0.27 -3.84
C ALA A 97 3.34 -1.77 -3.71
N MET A 98 2.15 -2.21 -4.11
CA MET A 98 1.73 -3.61 -4.06
C MET A 98 1.10 -4.03 -5.38
N SER A 99 1.40 -5.23 -5.85
CA SER A 99 0.67 -5.88 -6.95
C SER A 99 0.61 -7.40 -6.74
N ARG A 100 -0.46 -8.02 -7.24
CA ARG A 100 -0.55 -9.49 -7.35
C ARG A 100 0.21 -10.02 -8.57
N ASN A 101 0.64 -9.16 -9.49
CA ASN A 101 1.56 -9.50 -10.56
C ASN A 101 3.00 -9.06 -10.18
N PRO A 102 3.91 -10.00 -9.85
CA PRO A 102 5.30 -9.66 -9.54
C PRO A 102 6.04 -8.91 -10.66
N ALA A 103 5.64 -9.10 -11.93
CA ALA A 103 6.23 -8.40 -13.06
C ALA A 103 5.94 -6.89 -13.04
N ALA A 104 4.76 -6.48 -12.54
CA ALA A 104 4.43 -5.06 -12.38
C ALA A 104 5.35 -4.39 -11.35
N ILE A 105 5.62 -5.08 -10.24
CA ILE A 105 6.58 -4.61 -9.22
C ILE A 105 8.02 -4.59 -9.76
N ALA A 106 8.42 -5.60 -10.54
CA ALA A 106 9.74 -5.62 -11.18
C ALA A 106 9.92 -4.44 -12.15
N ALA A 107 8.89 -4.13 -12.95
CA ALA A 107 8.89 -2.98 -13.85
C ALA A 107 8.97 -1.64 -13.10
N LEU A 108 8.21 -1.48 -12.00
CA LEU A 108 8.30 -0.31 -11.13
C LEU A 108 9.73 -0.11 -10.59
N LYS A 109 10.36 -1.19 -10.10
CA LYS A 109 11.73 -1.16 -9.59
C LYS A 109 12.79 -0.90 -10.67
N ALA A 110 12.52 -1.33 -11.90
CA ALA A 110 13.41 -1.04 -13.04
C ALA A 110 13.39 0.45 -13.43
N GLN A 111 12.25 1.13 -13.24
CA GLN A 111 12.12 2.56 -13.51
C GLN A 111 12.73 3.43 -12.39
N ASP A 112 12.56 3.03 -11.14
CA ASP A 112 13.17 3.70 -9.99
C ASP A 112 13.86 2.67 -9.07
N PRO A 113 15.21 2.64 -9.03
CA PRO A 113 15.94 1.67 -8.21
C PRO A 113 15.82 1.94 -6.71
N ASN A 114 15.25 3.08 -6.28
CA ASN A 114 15.03 3.41 -4.87
C ASN A 114 13.93 2.57 -4.21
N TRP A 115 13.11 1.86 -5.00
CA TRP A 115 12.15 0.87 -4.47
C TRP A 115 12.88 -0.31 -3.82
N ALA A 116 12.73 -0.45 -2.51
CA ALA A 116 13.30 -1.53 -1.71
C ALA A 116 12.21 -2.55 -1.33
N PRO A 117 12.54 -3.85 -1.13
CA PRO A 117 11.56 -4.81 -0.61
C PRO A 117 10.94 -4.34 0.70
N LEU A 118 9.62 -4.47 0.84
CA LEU A 118 8.95 -4.20 2.11
C LEU A 118 9.31 -5.29 3.12
N ILE A 119 9.96 -4.90 4.22
CA ILE A 119 10.33 -5.81 5.28
C ILE A 119 9.25 -5.81 6.37
N GLY A 120 8.64 -6.98 6.59
CA GLY A 120 7.67 -7.18 7.67
C GLY A 120 8.33 -7.33 9.04
N ARG A 121 7.49 -7.31 10.09
CA ARG A 121 7.93 -7.60 11.46
C ARG A 121 7.58 -9.05 11.80
N PRO A 122 8.54 -9.91 12.18
CA PRO A 122 8.26 -11.28 12.59
C PRO A 122 7.22 -11.35 13.71
N GLY A 123 6.27 -12.28 13.60
CA GLY A 123 5.21 -12.46 14.59
C GLY A 123 4.12 -11.39 14.59
N PHE A 124 4.12 -10.45 13.63
CA PHE A 124 3.04 -9.48 13.50
C PHE A 124 1.79 -10.12 12.91
N THR A 125 0.67 -10.06 13.64
CA THR A 125 -0.63 -10.54 13.16
C THR A 125 -1.25 -9.51 12.24
N VAL A 126 -1.67 -9.96 11.06
CA VAL A 126 -2.46 -9.15 10.12
C VAL A 126 -3.71 -8.60 10.80
N TRP A 127 -4.05 -7.35 10.47
CA TRP A 127 -5.29 -6.76 10.94
C TRP A 127 -6.48 -7.32 10.17
N THR A 128 -7.57 -7.56 10.89
CA THR A 128 -8.86 -7.94 10.35
C THR A 128 -9.91 -6.94 10.80
N ASP A 129 -11.07 -6.96 10.15
CA ASP A 129 -12.21 -6.12 10.56
C ASP A 129 -12.62 -6.36 12.04
N ASP A 130 -12.42 -7.58 12.55
CA ASP A 130 -12.71 -7.95 13.94
C ASP A 130 -11.58 -7.65 14.92
N TYR A 131 -10.34 -7.46 14.44
CA TYR A 131 -9.17 -7.24 15.29
C TYR A 131 -8.13 -6.33 14.64
N SER A 132 -7.91 -5.17 15.24
CA SER A 132 -6.87 -4.22 14.86
C SER A 132 -6.36 -3.47 16.10
N THR A 133 -5.04 -3.33 16.25
CA THR A 133 -4.46 -2.57 17.37
C THR A 133 -3.20 -1.81 16.96
N ILE A 134 -3.17 -0.52 17.29
CA ILE A 134 -2.04 0.40 17.01
C ILE A 134 -0.97 0.37 18.09
N LEU A 135 -1.24 -0.17 19.29
CA LEU A 135 -0.30 -0.17 20.41
C LEU A 135 1.09 -0.75 20.06
N PRO A 136 1.21 -1.90 19.36
CA PRO A 136 2.53 -2.43 19.00
C PRO A 136 3.24 -1.62 17.90
N LEU A 137 2.55 -0.66 17.27
CA LEU A 137 3.05 0.12 16.15
C LEU A 137 3.54 1.51 16.53
N LEU A 138 3.39 1.92 17.80
CA LEU A 138 3.86 3.21 18.26
C LEU A 138 5.39 3.32 18.09
N LYS A 139 5.82 4.41 17.44
CA LYS A 139 7.22 4.78 17.32
C LYS A 139 7.73 5.25 18.69
N ARG A 140 8.99 4.94 18.97
CA ARG A 140 9.69 5.41 20.18
C ARG A 140 10.23 6.82 19.98
#